data_AF-A0A1L5PIW4-F1
#
_entry.id   AF-A0A1L5PIW4-F1
#
_cell.length_a   1.000
_cell.length_b   1.000
_cell.length_c   1.000
_cell.angle_alpha   90.00
_cell.angle_beta   90.00
_cell.angle_gamma   90.00
#
_symmetry.space_group_name_H-M   'P 1'
#
loop_
_entity.id
_entity.type
_entity.pdbx_description
1 polymer ?
#
loop_
_entity_poly.entity_id
_entity_poly.type
_entity_poly.pdbx_seq_one_letter_code
_entity_poly.pdbx_strand_id
1 'polypeptide(L)' 'MASLWTLLFQRPRHNTYARLDANGKCLAFKQCSQAPSGSGWVQIGEIQLAWLGRELPASARVCARASRRWHQRILAA' A
#
# COMPACT_ATOMS: atom_id res chain seq x y z
N MET A 1 4.99 19.32 22.84
CA MET A 1 4.80 18.12 23.66
C MET A 1 3.59 17.37 23.11
N ALA A 2 3.77 16.21 22.47
CA ALA A 2 2.63 15.46 21.93
C ALA A 2 1.87 14.80 23.09
N SER A 3 0.56 15.02 23.18
CA SER A 3 -0.29 14.39 24.19
C SER A 3 -0.34 12.88 23.96
N LEU A 4 -0.39 12.08 25.03
CA LEU A 4 -0.50 10.62 24.96
C LEU A 4 -1.71 10.18 24.11
N TRP A 5 -2.76 10.99 24.10
CA TRP A 5 -3.96 10.80 23.27
C TRP A 5 -3.62 10.80 21.77
N THR A 6 -2.80 11.74 21.30
CA THR A 6 -2.39 11.79 19.89
C THR A 6 -1.66 10.52 19.44
N LEU A 7 -0.88 9.88 20.32
CA LEU A 7 -0.17 8.64 20.00
C LEU A 7 -1.11 7.42 19.92
N LEU A 8 -2.18 7.41 20.70
CA LEU A 8 -3.16 6.31 20.73
C LEU A 8 -4.19 6.40 19.59
N PHE A 9 -4.55 7.62 19.19
CA PHE A 9 -5.56 7.86 18.14
C PHE A 9 -4.98 8.08 16.75
N GLN A 10 -3.68 8.34 16.61
CA GLN A 10 -2.99 8.32 15.31
C GLN A 10 -2.79 6.88 14.84
N ARG A 11 -3.86 6.25 14.36
CA ARG A 11 -3.75 4.95 13.69
C ARG A 11 -2.87 5.14 12.44
N PRO A 12 -1.68 4.54 12.37
CA PRO A 12 -0.85 4.65 11.18
C PRO A 12 -1.65 4.05 10.03
N ARG A 13 -1.92 4.84 8.98
CA ARG A 13 -2.53 4.30 7.77
C ARG A 13 -1.47 3.44 7.11
N HIS A 14 -1.54 2.14 7.34
CA HIS A 14 -0.63 1.18 6.74
C HIS A 14 -0.95 1.09 5.25
N ASN A 15 0.01 1.46 4.41
CA ASN A 15 -0.07 1.24 2.99
C ASN A 15 0.46 -0.16 2.68
N THR A 16 -0.10 -0.78 1.66
CA THR A 16 0.34 -2.09 1.19
C THR A 16 1.25 -1.90 -0.01
N TYR A 17 2.36 -2.63 -0.04
CA TYR A 17 3.33 -2.61 -1.13
C TYR A 17 3.60 -4.05 -1.60
N ALA A 18 3.77 -4.21 -2.90
CA ALA A 18 4.27 -5.41 -3.54
C ALA A 18 5.67 -5.13 -4.09
N ARG A 19 6.61 -6.06 -3.92
CA ARG A 19 7.92 -6.01 -4.54
C ARG A 19 7.87 -6.75 -5.87
N LEU A 20 8.29 -6.08 -6.93
CA LEU A 20 8.40 -6.64 -8.27
C LEU A 20 9.85 -6.92 -8.62
N ASP A 21 10.06 -8.00 -9.37
CA ASP A 21 11.29 -8.27 -10.11
C ASP A 21 11.42 -7.36 -11.34
N ALA A 22 12.58 -7.35 -12.00
CA ALA A 22 12.81 -6.70 -13.29
C ALA A 22 11.80 -7.14 -14.37
N ASN A 23 11.31 -8.38 -14.28
CA ASN A 23 10.27 -8.92 -15.17
C ASN A 23 8.83 -8.56 -14.76
N GLY A 24 8.64 -7.75 -13.71
CA GLY A 24 7.30 -7.37 -13.22
C GLY A 24 6.56 -8.45 -12.43
N LYS A 25 7.22 -9.55 -12.06
CA LYS A 25 6.67 -10.60 -11.20
C LYS A 25 6.68 -10.20 -9.74
N CYS A 26 5.61 -10.49 -9.01
CA CYS A 26 5.50 -10.19 -7.59
C CYS A 26 6.29 -11.20 -6.75
N LEU A 27 7.29 -10.70 -6.03
CA LEU A 27 8.18 -11.50 -5.20
C LEU A 27 7.78 -11.49 -3.72
N ALA A 28 7.26 -10.36 -3.24
CA ALA A 28 6.95 -10.19 -1.83
C ALA A 28 5.88 -9.13 -1.60
N PHE A 29 5.23 -9.19 -0.44
CA PHE A 29 4.29 -8.18 0.04
C PHE A 29 4.79 -7.57 1.35
N LYS A 30 4.49 -6.31 1.58
CA LYS A 30 4.81 -5.60 2.82
C LYS A 30 3.74 -4.57 3.13
N GLN A 31 3.28 -4.53 4.38
CA GLN A 31 2.44 -3.45 4.89
C GLN A 31 3.28 -2.54 5.75
N CYS A 32 3.40 -1.27 5.35
CA CYS A 32 4.13 -0.26 6.10
C CYS A 32 3.49 1.12 5.91
N SER A 33 3.54 1.94 6.95
CA SER A 33 3.07 3.32 6.89
C SER A 33 3.98 4.18 6.01
N GLN A 34 5.28 3.93 6.06
CA GLN A 34 6.30 4.60 5.26
C GLN A 34 6.61 3.82 3.98
N ALA A 35 7.02 4.52 2.92
CA ALA A 35 7.50 3.88 1.71
C ALA A 35 8.74 3.02 2.04
N PRO A 36 8.77 1.74 1.65
CA PRO A 36 9.89 0.88 1.96
C PRO A 36 11.14 1.33 1.19
N SER A 37 12.27 1.41 1.90
CA SER A 37 13.58 1.67 1.30
C SER A 37 13.99 0.48 0.43
N GLY A 38 14.06 0.66 -0.88
CA GLY A 38 14.47 -0.37 -1.83
C GLY A 38 13.85 -0.19 -3.21
N SER A 39 14.47 -0.76 -4.25
CA SER A 39 13.94 -0.73 -5.61
C SER A 39 12.86 -1.81 -5.82
N GLY A 40 11.96 -1.56 -6.77
CA GLY A 40 10.93 -2.52 -7.18
C GLY A 40 9.70 -2.58 -6.27
N TRP A 41 9.60 -1.75 -5.23
CA TRP A 41 8.37 -1.65 -4.44
C TRP A 41 7.33 -0.78 -5.13
N VAL A 42 6.14 -1.34 -5.35
CA VAL A 42 4.99 -0.64 -5.89
C VAL A 42 3.85 -0.69 -4.88
N GLN A 43 3.13 0.42 -4.74
CA GLN A 43 1.97 0.49 -3.85
C GLN A 43 0.79 -0.25 -4.48
N ILE A 44 0.13 -1.09 -3.69
CA ILE A 44 -1.04 -1.88 -4.08
C ILE A 44 -2.19 -1.61 -3.12
N GLY A 45 -3.42 -1.85 -3.57
CA GLY A 45 -4.63 -1.57 -2.79
C GLY A 45 -4.87 -2.63 -1.72
N GLU A 46 -4.52 -3.87 -2.05
CA GLU A 46 -4.79 -5.07 -1.25
C GLU A 46 -3.70 -6.12 -1.52
N ILE A 47 -3.48 -7.02 -0.56
CA ILE A 47 -2.60 -8.17 -0.74
C ILE A 47 -3.42 -9.32 -1.30
N GLN A 48 -3.04 -9.81 -2.48
CA GLN A 48 -3.57 -11.05 -3.02
C GLN A 48 -2.42 -12.05 -3.21
N LEU A 49 -2.43 -13.14 -2.44
CA LEU A 49 -1.45 -14.22 -2.52
C LEU A 49 -1.38 -14.85 -3.92
N ALA A 50 -2.48 -14.80 -4.68
CA ALA A 50 -2.56 -15.26 -6.05
C ALA A 50 -1.58 -14.56 -7.00
N TRP A 51 -1.07 -13.36 -6.66
CA TRP A 51 -0.09 -12.65 -7.47
C TRP A 51 1.35 -13.09 -7.20
N LEU A 52 1.62 -13.82 -6.11
CA LEU A 52 2.98 -14.25 -5.78
C LEU A 52 3.55 -15.15 -6.90
N GLY A 53 4.72 -14.79 -7.43
CA GLY A 53 5.35 -15.47 -8.56
C GLY A 53 4.71 -15.17 -9.93
N ARG A 54 3.66 -14.35 -9.99
CA ARG A 54 2.98 -13.93 -11.21
C ARG A 54 3.18 -12.44 -11.48
N GLU A 55 2.92 -12.02 -12.71
CA GLU A 55 2.96 -10.60 -13.08
C GLU A 55 1.88 -9.83 -12.34
N LEU A 56 2.25 -8.69 -11.74
CA LEU A 56 1.31 -7.87 -11.00
C LEU A 56 0.39 -7.12 -11.98
N PRO A 57 -0.93 -7.36 -11.97
CA PRO A 57 -1.85 -6.70 -12.88
C PRO A 57 -1.85 -5.19 -12.64
N ALA A 58 -1.94 -4.40 -13.71
CA ALA A 58 -1.91 -2.94 -13.63
C ALA A 58 -3.06 -2.38 -12.76
N SER A 59 -4.21 -3.07 -12.73
CA SER A 59 -5.37 -2.73 -11.90
C SER A 59 -5.11 -2.87 -10.39
N ALA A 60 -4.19 -3.74 -9.97
CA ALA A 60 -3.80 -3.90 -8.56
C ALA A 60 -2.89 -2.77 -8.07
N ARG A 61 -2.19 -2.10 -8.99
CA ARG A 61 -1.30 -0.98 -8.68
C ARG A 61 -2.16 0.20 -8.30
N VAL A 62 -1.92 0.74 -7.11
CA VAL A 62 -2.59 1.97 -6.68
C VAL A 62 -1.96 3.12 -7.44
N CYS A 63 -2.67 3.61 -8.46
CA CYS A 63 -2.41 4.96 -8.95
C CYS A 63 -2.70 5.91 -7.78
N ALA A 64 -1.70 6.66 -7.32
CA ALA A 64 -1.80 7.57 -6.15
C ALA A 64 -2.99 8.55 -6.18
N ARG A 65 -3.64 8.73 -7.35
CA ARG A 65 -4.84 9.54 -7.54
C ARG A 65 -6.14 8.83 -7.14
N ALA A 66 -6.23 7.51 -7.29
CA ALA A 66 -7.44 6.74 -7.00
C ALA A 66 -7.62 6.47 -5.49
N SER A 67 -6.54 6.16 -4.77
CA SER A 67 -6.60 5.87 -3.33
C SER A 67 -7.01 7.06 -2.47
N ARG A 68 -6.64 8.28 -2.85
CA ARG A 68 -7.09 9.50 -2.16
C ARG A 68 -8.59 9.73 -2.34
N ARG A 69 -9.14 9.50 -3.54
CA ARG A 69 -10.57 9.67 -3.82
C ARG A 69 -11.43 8.63 -3.10
N TRP A 70 -10.99 7.37 -3.03
CA TRP A 70 -11.75 6.32 -2.35
C TRP A 70 -11.85 6.55 -0.84
N HIS A 71 -10.74 6.93 -0.21
CA HIS A 71 -10.74 7.29 1.21
C HIS A 71 -11.58 8.53 1.53
N GLN A 72 -11.69 9.50 0.63
CA GLN A 72 -12.58 10.65 0.82
C GLN A 72 -14.06 10.27 0.73
N ARG A 73 -14.43 9.27 -0.08
CA ARG A 73 -15.83 8.84 -0.23
C ARG A 73 -16.36 8.08 0.98
N ILE A 74 -15.51 7.32 1.67
CA ILE A 74 -15.93 6.53 2.85
C ILE A 74 -16.08 7.42 4.10
N LEU A 75 -15.39 8.56 4.15
CA LEU A 75 -15.48 9.52 5.27
C LEU A 75 -16.56 10.59 5.08
N ALA A 76 -17.27 10.59 3.96
CA ALA A 76 -18.34 11.56 3.66
C ALA A 76 -19.75 10.99 3.88
N ALA A 77 -19.87 9.85 4.57
CA ALA A 77 -21.14 9.21 4.92
C ALA A 77 -21.55 9.53 6.35
#